data_AF-A0A6L2ZWF9-F1
#
_entry.id   AF-A0A6L2ZWF9-F1
#
_cell.length_a   1.000
_cell.length_b   1.000
_cell.length_c   1.000
_cell.angle_alpha   90.00
_cell.angle_beta   90.00
_cell.angle_gamma   90.00
#
_symmetry.space_group_name_H-M   'P 1'
#
loop_
_entity.id
_entity.type
_entity.pdbx_description
1 polymer ?
#
loop_
_entity_poly.entity_id
_entity_poly.type
_entity_poly.pdbx_seq_one_letter_code
_entity_poly.pdbx_strand_id
1 'polypeptide(L)' 'MIKVYYRGSCGSSRRAFAWFEKYNIDVEKQQISKMTRSDLIKLLQHSDEGLKSIVKRPGRAAQKLKMLYNIWNIFPSMKR' A
#
# COMPACT_ATOMS: atom_id res chain seq x y z
N MET A 1 -11.18 14.29 -6.77
CA MET A 1 -11.61 12.96 -7.26
C MET A 1 -11.16 11.90 -6.28
N ILE A 2 -12.00 10.92 -5.95
CA ILE A 2 -11.67 9.86 -4.99
C ILE A 2 -10.83 8.78 -5.68
N LYS A 3 -9.62 8.52 -5.19
CA LYS A 3 -8.78 7.40 -5.62
C LYS A 3 -8.90 6.24 -4.62
N VAL A 4 -9.16 5.04 -5.14
CA VAL A 4 -9.24 3.82 -4.34
C VAL A 4 -8.14 2.85 -4.76
N TYR A 5 -7.19 2.63 -3.85
CA TYR A 5 -6.13 1.66 -4.02
C TYR A 5 -6.60 0.28 -3.57
N TYR A 6 -6.47 -0.72 -4.45
CA TYR A 6 -6.96 -2.08 -4.17
C TYR A 6 -5.96 -3.17 -4.51
N ARG A 7 -6.19 -4.35 -3.94
CA ARG A 7 -5.52 -5.60 -4.31
C ARG A 7 -6.54 -6.54 -4.95
N GLY A 8 -6.20 -7.14 -6.09
CA GLY A 8 -7.03 -8.10 -6.83
C GLY A 8 -7.20 -9.41 -6.06
N SER A 9 -8.19 -9.45 -5.15
CA SER A 9 -8.66 -10.55 -4.28
C SER A 9 -9.14 -10.07 -2.91
N CYS A 10 -9.15 -8.75 -2.65
CA CYS A 10 -9.55 -8.21 -1.36
C CYS A 10 -11.08 -8.08 -1.23
N GLY A 11 -11.68 -8.79 -0.27
CA GLY A 11 -13.12 -8.74 0.01
C GLY A 11 -13.59 -7.36 0.46
N SER A 12 -12.81 -6.64 1.27
CA SER A 12 -13.16 -5.27 1.68
C SER A 12 -13.15 -4.30 0.50
N SER A 13 -12.21 -4.45 -0.44
CA SER A 13 -12.20 -3.63 -1.67
C SER A 13 -13.45 -3.85 -2.52
N ARG A 14 -13.90 -5.11 -2.67
CA ARG A 14 -15.16 -5.41 -3.39
C ARG A 14 -16.37 -4.75 -2.74
N ARG A 15 -16.47 -4.81 -1.40
CA ARG A 15 -17.56 -4.16 -0.66
C ARG A 15 -17.52 -2.64 -0.78
N ALA A 16 -16.34 -2.03 -0.75
CA ALA A 16 -16.17 -0.60 -0.94
C ALA A 16 -16.61 -0.16 -2.34
N PHE A 17 -16.21 -0.89 -3.40
CA PHE A 17 -16.65 -0.60 -4.77
C PHE A 17 -18.17 -0.72 -4.94
N ALA A 18 -18.78 -1.79 -4.40
CA ALA A 18 -20.23 -1.94 -4.45
C ALA A 18 -20.96 -0.80 -3.71
N TRP A 19 -20.37 -0.26 -2.63
CA TRP A 19 -20.91 0.91 -1.94
C TRP A 19 -20.81 2.16 -2.82
N PHE A 20 -19.65 2.46 -3.41
CA PHE A 20 -19.49 3.60 -4.32
C PHE A 20 -20.45 3.52 -5.53
N GLU A 21 -20.58 2.33 -6.13
CA GLU A 21 -21.49 2.08 -7.25
C GLU A 21 -22.95 2.26 -6.84
N LYS A 22 -23.36 1.78 -5.66
CA LYS A 22 -24.73 1.97 -5.13
C LYS A 22 -25.12 3.44 -5.00
N TYR A 23 -24.18 4.30 -4.64
CA TYR A 23 -24.43 5.74 -4.47
C TYR A 23 -24.03 6.58 -5.69
N ASN A 24 -23.72 5.93 -6.82
CA ASN A 24 -23.30 6.57 -8.07
C ASN A 24 -22.12 7.56 -7.88
N ILE A 25 -21.17 7.18 -7.02
CA ILE A 25 -19.97 7.97 -6.73
C ILE A 25 -18.85 7.50 -7.65
N ASP A 26 -18.36 8.42 -8.47
CA ASP A 26 -17.23 8.14 -9.35
C ASP A 26 -15.91 8.01 -8.55
N VAL A 27 -15.17 6.94 -8.83
CA VAL A 27 -13.92 6.60 -8.16
C VAL A 27 -12.88 6.08 -9.13
N GLU A 28 -11.65 6.57 -8.99
CA GLU A 28 -10.52 6.07 -9.75
C GLU A 28 -9.95 4.80 -9.08
N LYS A 29 -10.03 3.66 -9.78
CA LYS A 29 -9.60 2.35 -9.27
C LYS A 29 -8.14 2.08 -9.68
N GLN A 30 -7.21 2.09 -8.72
CA GLN A 30 -5.78 1.82 -8.99
C GLN A 30 -5.29 0.59 -8.20
N GLN A 31 -4.55 -0.31 -8.85
CA GLN A 31 -3.90 -1.40 -8.13
C GLN A 31 -2.81 -0.85 -7.21
N ILE A 32 -2.77 -1.30 -5.95
CA ILE A 32 -1.77 -0.87 -4.97
C ILE A 32 -0.33 -1.20 -5.41
N SER A 33 -0.15 -2.24 -6.22
CA SER A 33 1.15 -2.60 -6.81
C SER A 33 1.68 -1.55 -7.81
N LYS A 34 0.81 -0.70 -8.35
CA LYS A 34 1.13 0.39 -9.28
C LYS A 34 1.13 1.76 -8.59
N MET A 35 1.15 1.78 -7.25
CA MET A 35 1.19 3.03 -6.48
C MET A 35 2.54 3.72 -6.69
N THR A 36 2.51 5.02 -7.00
CA THR A 36 3.73 5.82 -7.13
C THR A 36 4.21 6.32 -5.77
N ARG A 37 5.47 6.77 -5.69
CA ARG A 37 6.00 7.39 -4.47
C ARG A 37 5.22 8.65 -4.09
N SER A 38 4.80 9.46 -5.07
CA SER A 38 4.02 10.68 -4.83
C SER A 38 2.63 10.36 -4.27
N ASP A 39 1.99 9.28 -4.75
CA ASP A 39 0.72 8.79 -4.19
C ASP A 39 0.87 8.40 -2.71
N LEU A 40 1.96 7.68 -2.37
CA LEU A 40 2.24 7.30 -1.00
C LEU A 40 2.48 8.51 -0.09
N ILE A 41 3.23 9.51 -0.56
CA ILE A 41 3.47 10.75 0.19
C ILE A 41 2.13 11.46 0.46
N LYS A 42 1.25 11.58 -0.54
CA LYS A 42 -0.08 12.16 -0.37
C LYS A 42 -0.92 11.39 0.66
N LEU A 43 -0.91 10.06 0.60
CA LEU A 43 -1.60 9.22 1.58
C LEU A 43 -1.13 9.49 3.01
N LEU A 44 0.20 9.62 3.20
CA LEU A 44 0.79 9.91 4.50
C LEU A 44 0.45 11.32 5.00
N GLN A 45 0.38 12.31 4.11
CA GLN A 45 -0.03 13.68 4.45
C GLN A 45 -1.47 13.74 4.98
N HIS A 46 -2.32 12.80 4.59
CA HIS A 46 -3.71 12.71 5.06
C HIS A 46 -3.90 11.77 6.25
N SER A 47 -2.81 11.26 6.84
CA SER A 47 -2.88 10.32 7.96
C SER A 47 -2.35 10.94 9.24
N ASP A 48 -3.11 10.83 10.33
CA ASP A 48 -2.70 11.39 11.62
C ASP A 48 -1.56 10.58 12.27
N GLU A 49 -1.53 9.27 12.03
CA GLU A 49 -0.53 8.35 12.60
C GLU A 49 0.59 7.94 11.61
N GLY A 50 0.65 8.60 10.44
CA GLY A 50 1.66 8.33 9.43
C GLY A 50 1.66 6.87 8.96
N LEU A 51 2.85 6.23 8.99
CA LEU A 51 3.02 4.85 8.54
C LEU A 51 2.27 3.82 9.41
N LYS A 52 1.98 4.13 10.68
CA LYS A 52 1.36 3.17 11.61
C LYS A 52 -0.06 2.80 11.18
N SER A 53 -0.82 3.77 10.68
CA SER A 53 -2.21 3.57 10.27
C SER A 53 -2.35 2.81 8.94
N ILE A 54 -1.35 2.89 8.06
CA ILE A 54 -1.44 2.29 6.71
C ILE A 54 -0.73 0.92 6.60
N VAL A 55 0.18 0.59 7.52
CA VAL A 55 0.93 -0.67 7.45
C VAL A 55 0.13 -1.80 8.13
N LYS A 56 -0.42 -2.71 7.31
CA LYS A 56 -1.24 -3.85 7.78
C LYS A 56 -0.55 -4.78 8.79
N ARG A 57 0.77 -4.99 8.67
CA ARG A 57 1.56 -5.93 9.52
C ARG A 57 2.99 -5.43 9.68
N PRO A 58 3.26 -4.48 10.59
CA PRO A 58 4.58 -3.86 10.70
C PRO A 58 5.68 -4.88 11.02
N GLY A 59 5.42 -5.83 11.93
CA GLY A 59 6.42 -6.84 12.32
C GLY A 59 6.88 -7.77 11.19
N ARG A 60 5.96 -8.19 10.31
CA ARG A 60 6.30 -9.07 9.17
C ARG A 60 7.07 -8.32 8.09
N ALA A 61 6.71 -7.06 7.85
CA ALA A 61 7.44 -6.20 6.91
C ALA A 61 8.87 -5.95 7.40
N ALA A 62 9.02 -5.64 8.69
CA ALA A 62 10.32 -5.43 9.32
C ALA A 62 11.22 -6.68 9.26
N GLN A 63 10.68 -7.88 9.51
CA GLN A 63 11.45 -9.12 9.39
C GLN A 63 11.99 -9.35 7.98
N LYS A 64 11.16 -9.12 6.95
CA LYS A 64 11.60 -9.23 5.55
C LYS A 64 12.68 -8.21 5.20
N LEU A 65 12.54 -6.97 5.66
CA LEU A 65 13.55 -5.94 5.45
C LEU A 65 14.87 -6.29 6.15
N LYS A 66 14.81 -6.79 7.39
CA LYS A 66 15.99 -7.25 8.13
C LYS A 66 16.68 -8.42 7.41
N MET A 67 15.91 -9.37 6.88
CA MET A 67 16.45 -10.47 6.09
C MET A 67 17.13 -9.97 4.81
N LEU A 68 16.49 -9.08 4.05
CA LEU A 68 17.07 -8.48 2.84
C LEU A 68 18.35 -7.68 3.15
N TYR A 69 18.33 -6.89 4.21
CA TYR A 69 19.50 -6.13 4.67
C TYR A 69 20.67 -7.06 5.04
N ASN A 70 20.39 -8.14 5.76
CA ASN A 70 21.41 -9.15 6.10
C ASN A 70 21.98 -9.82 4.84
N ILE A 71 21.13 -10.21 3.88
CA ILE A 71 21.58 -10.77 2.60
C ILE A 71 22.48 -9.80 1.85
N TRP A 72 22.14 -8.51 1.81
CA TRP A 72 22.96 -7.47 1.18
C TRP A 72 24.31 -7.23 1.87
N ASN A 73 24.40 -7.46 3.18
CA ASN A 73 25.67 -7.35 3.89
C ASN A 73 26.55 -8.59 3.70
N ILE A 74 25.94 -9.77 3.52
CA ILE A 74 26.66 -11.02 3.23
C ILE A 74 27.11 -11.06 1.76
N PHE A 75 26.29 -10.53 0.84
CA PHE A 75 26.57 -10.47 -0.59
C PHE A 75 26.50 -9.02 -1.12
N PRO A 76 27.57 -8.23 -0.96
CA PRO A 76 27.61 -6.84 -1.41
C PRO A 76 27.37 -6.68 -2.91
N SER A 77 27.71 -7.70 -3.70
CA SER A 77 27.52 -7.76 -5.16
C SER A 77 26.05 -7.74 -5.61
N MET A 78 25.08 -7.89 -4.71
CA MET A 78 23.65 -7.81 -5.01
C MET A 78 23.04 -6.40 -4.84
N LYS A 79 23.81 -5.40 -4.39
CA LYS A 79 23.38 -4.00 -4.38
C LYS A 79 23.46 -3.47 -5.82
N ARG A 80 22.33 -3.49 -6.53
CA ARG A 80 22.20 -2.76 -7.82
C ARG A 80 21.98 -1.28 -7.57
#